data_AF-A0A8D2NT55-F1
#
_entry.id   AF-A0A8D2NT55-F1
#
_cell.length_a   1.000
_cell.length_b   1.000
_cell.length_c   1.000
_cell.angle_alpha   90.00
_cell.angle_beta   90.00
_cell.angle_gamma   90.00
#
_symmetry.space_group_name_H-M   'P 1'
#
loop_
_entity.id
_entity.type
_entity.pdbx_description
1 polymer ?
#
loop_
_entity_poly.entity_id
_entity_poly.type
_entity_poly.pdbx_seq_one_letter_code
_entity_poly.pdbx_strand_id
1 'polypeptide(L)'
;MFYFHILLGVQLGEVMPTQARVSSSHGEKAWLHVLLSHPRAGTASPPGMPDLWGQVALLVSQPFSPLCAVAALAQWGGSALHKAPVPSVMSQPCQLPGLSPLLSHSQKIIGVFKPKNEEPYGQLNPKWTKWLQKLCCPCCFGRDCLVLNQGYLSEAGASLVDQKLELNIVPRTKVVYLASETFNYSAIDRVKSRGKRLALEKVPKVGQRFNRIGLPPKVGSFQLFVEGYKDADYWLRRFEAEPLPENTNRQLLLQFERLVVLDYIIRNTDRGNDNWLIKYDCPLDSAGVRDSDWVVVKEPIIKLAAIDNGLAFPLKHPDSWRAYPFYWAWLPQAKIPFSQEIKDLILPKISDPNFVKDLEEDLYELFKKDPGFDRGQFHKQIAVMRGQILNLTQALKDGKSPLHLVQMPPVIVETARSHQRSASESYTQSFQSRKPFFSWW
;
A
#
# COMPACT_ATOMS: atom_id res chain seq x y z
N MET A 1 -3.15 23.91 21.39
CA MET A 1 -4.01 24.35 22.51
C MET A 1 -5.16 25.13 21.91
N PHE A 2 -6.39 24.61 22.01
CA PHE A 2 -7.65 25.35 22.21
C PHE A 2 -8.77 24.30 22.15
N TYR A 3 -9.20 23.88 23.34
CA TYR A 3 -10.43 23.15 23.58
C TYR A 3 -11.61 24.12 23.43
N PHE A 4 -12.75 23.65 22.92
CA PHE A 4 -14.04 24.21 23.29
C PHE A 4 -15.00 23.07 23.65
N HIS A 5 -15.26 22.97 24.95
CA HIS A 5 -16.42 22.33 25.55
C HIS A 5 -17.66 23.18 25.26
N ILE A 6 -18.78 22.53 24.94
CA ILE A 6 -20.12 23.05 25.24
C ILE A 6 -20.91 21.92 25.91
N LEU A 7 -21.28 22.16 27.16
CA LEU A 7 -22.18 21.37 28.00
C LEU A 7 -23.07 22.38 28.72
N LEU A 8 -24.39 22.17 28.69
CA LEU A 8 -25.49 22.69 29.54
C LEU A 8 -26.76 22.06 28.90
N GLY A 9 -27.55 21.15 29.50
CA GLY A 9 -28.25 21.18 30.80
C GLY A 9 -29.49 22.10 30.68
N VAL A 10 -30.76 21.80 31.01
CA VAL A 10 -31.50 20.84 31.88
C VAL A 10 -33.01 21.02 31.58
N GLN A 11 -33.87 19.98 31.75
CA GLN A 11 -35.17 19.96 32.51
C GLN A 11 -35.94 18.66 32.18
N LEU A 12 -35.96 17.65 33.06
CA LEU A 12 -36.89 17.36 34.19
C LEU A 12 -38.36 17.13 33.82
N GLY A 13 -38.84 15.93 34.16
CA GLY A 13 -40.25 15.51 34.13
C GLY A 13 -40.40 14.06 34.61
N GLU A 14 -40.45 13.86 35.93
CA GLU A 14 -40.75 12.59 36.61
C GLU A 14 -42.21 12.17 36.45
N VAL A 15 -42.48 10.86 36.31
CA VAL A 15 -43.58 10.16 37.01
C VAL A 15 -43.20 8.67 37.20
N MET A 16 -43.01 8.27 38.46
CA MET A 16 -43.13 6.91 39.03
C MET A 16 -44.44 6.90 39.86
N PRO A 17 -45.03 5.78 40.34
CA PRO A 17 -44.32 4.58 40.84
C PRO A 17 -45.06 3.23 40.64
N THR A 18 -44.39 2.12 40.98
CA THR A 18 -44.89 1.14 41.97
C THR A 18 -43.83 0.08 42.28
N GLN A 19 -43.82 -0.32 43.56
CA GLN A 19 -42.81 -1.10 44.27
C GLN A 19 -42.87 -2.61 43.94
N ALA A 20 -41.72 -3.28 43.97
CA ALA A 20 -41.55 -4.54 44.71
C ALA A 20 -40.05 -4.86 44.87
N ARG A 21 -39.62 -4.98 46.12
CA ARG A 21 -38.29 -5.42 46.54
C ARG A 21 -38.41 -6.89 46.95
N VAL A 22 -37.71 -7.81 46.29
CA VAL A 22 -37.43 -9.15 46.82
C VAL A 22 -36.01 -9.54 46.43
N SER A 23 -35.22 -9.89 47.44
CA SER A 23 -33.90 -10.49 47.36
C SER A 23 -34.00 -11.99 47.13
N SER A 24 -33.22 -12.56 46.20
CA SER A 24 -32.44 -13.79 46.40
C SER A 24 -31.76 -14.24 45.10
N SER A 25 -30.65 -14.95 45.30
CA SER A 25 -29.74 -15.58 44.34
C SER A 25 -30.33 -16.60 43.35
N HIS A 26 -29.54 -16.87 42.30
CA HIS A 26 -29.51 -18.05 41.39
C HIS A 26 -30.38 -18.08 40.11
N GLY A 27 -29.73 -18.45 38.99
CA GLY A 27 -30.28 -18.99 37.73
C GLY A 27 -30.47 -17.97 36.60
N GLU A 28 -30.10 -18.16 35.33
CA GLU A 28 -29.60 -19.31 34.57
C GLU A 28 -28.83 -18.82 33.31
N LYS A 29 -27.81 -19.59 32.93
CA LYS A 29 -27.18 -19.58 31.60
C LYS A 29 -27.94 -20.57 30.72
N ALA A 30 -28.17 -20.24 29.45
CA ALA A 30 -28.44 -21.23 28.42
C ALA A 30 -27.60 -20.93 27.17
N TRP A 31 -26.51 -21.68 27.04
CA TRP A 31 -25.77 -21.91 25.80
C TRP A 31 -26.41 -23.10 25.09
N LEU A 32 -26.59 -23.03 23.77
CA LEU A 32 -26.74 -24.24 22.94
C LEU A 32 -25.68 -24.24 21.84
N HIS A 33 -24.62 -25.00 22.10
CA HIS A 33 -23.73 -25.56 21.09
C HIS A 33 -24.46 -26.71 20.38
N VAL A 34 -24.37 -26.77 19.05
CA VAL A 34 -24.57 -28.02 18.30
C VAL A 34 -23.19 -28.58 17.97
N LEU A 35 -22.84 -29.67 18.66
CA LEU A 35 -21.69 -30.53 18.40
C LEU A 35 -22.04 -31.49 17.25
N LEU A 36 -21.19 -31.56 16.23
CA LEU A 36 -21.11 -32.73 15.34
C LEU A 36 -20.10 -33.71 15.96
N SER A 37 -20.63 -34.82 16.46
CA SER A 37 -19.93 -35.94 17.06
C SER A 37 -19.14 -36.77 16.04
N HIS A 38 -17.92 -37.18 16.41
CA HIS A 38 -17.19 -38.29 15.80
C HIS A 38 -17.86 -39.64 16.13
N PRO A 39 -17.91 -40.62 15.21
CA PRO A 39 -18.30 -41.98 15.55
C PRO A 39 -17.10 -42.76 16.12
N ARG A 40 -17.29 -43.39 17.30
CA ARG A 40 -16.45 -44.47 17.80
C ARG A 40 -16.88 -45.80 17.17
N ALA A 41 -15.90 -46.69 17.06
CA ALA A 41 -15.93 -48.01 16.45
C ALA A 41 -17.06 -48.94 16.93
N GLY A 42 -17.57 -49.75 16.00
CA GLY A 42 -18.23 -51.02 16.30
C GLY A 42 -19.67 -51.17 15.84
N THR A 43 -19.94 -51.14 14.52
CA THR A 43 -21.01 -51.91 13.85
C THR A 43 -20.74 -51.95 12.35
N ALA A 44 -20.90 -53.12 11.73
CA ALA A 44 -20.49 -53.46 10.37
C ALA A 44 -21.12 -52.58 9.26
N SER A 45 -20.30 -52.24 8.26
CA SER A 45 -20.69 -51.50 7.05
C SER A 45 -21.39 -52.40 6.02
N PRO A 46 -22.43 -51.92 5.30
CA PRO A 46 -22.87 -52.55 4.05
C PRO A 46 -21.86 -52.24 2.92
N PRO A 47 -21.66 -53.14 1.94
CA PRO A 47 -20.55 -53.03 1.00
C PRO A 47 -20.83 -52.02 -0.13
N GLY A 48 -19.85 -51.18 -0.49
CA GLY A 48 -19.88 -50.51 -1.80
C GLY A 48 -19.38 -49.06 -1.94
N MET A 49 -18.57 -48.47 -1.04
CA MET A 49 -17.90 -47.19 -1.33
C MET A 49 -16.45 -47.15 -0.84
N PRO A 50 -15.50 -46.63 -1.66
CA PRO A 50 -14.09 -46.51 -1.28
C PRO A 50 -13.82 -45.28 -0.39
N ASP A 51 -13.04 -45.49 0.67
CA ASP A 51 -12.66 -44.50 1.69
C ASP A 51 -11.70 -43.41 1.18
N LEU A 52 -12.16 -42.15 1.20
CA LEU A 52 -11.39 -40.95 0.81
C LEU A 52 -10.46 -40.41 1.91
N TRP A 53 -10.35 -41.09 3.05
CA TRP A 53 -9.54 -40.63 4.20
C TRP A 53 -8.17 -41.29 4.31
N GLY A 54 -7.91 -42.36 3.54
CA GLY A 54 -6.61 -43.05 3.52
C GLY A 54 -5.53 -42.40 2.64
N GLN A 55 -5.89 -41.46 1.74
CA GLN A 55 -4.93 -40.85 0.80
C GLN A 55 -4.34 -39.51 1.26
N VAL A 56 -4.89 -38.89 2.30
CA VAL A 56 -4.39 -37.59 2.82
C VAL A 56 -3.24 -37.79 3.85
N ALA A 57 -3.10 -38.98 4.43
CA ALA A 57 -2.10 -39.26 5.46
C ALA A 57 -0.70 -39.66 4.93
N LEU A 58 -0.50 -39.75 3.61
CA LEU A 58 0.74 -40.26 3.00
C LEU A 58 1.61 -39.19 2.31
N LEU A 59 1.32 -37.91 2.51
CA LEU A 59 2.05 -36.79 1.90
C LEU A 59 2.83 -35.89 2.88
N VAL A 60 2.90 -36.25 4.18
CA VAL A 60 3.60 -35.46 5.22
C VAL A 60 4.78 -36.22 5.84
N SER A 61 5.30 -37.22 5.13
CA SER A 61 6.52 -37.91 5.56
C SER A 61 7.41 -38.03 4.34
N GLN A 62 8.38 -37.09 4.19
CA GLN A 62 9.72 -37.21 3.55
C GLN A 62 10.31 -35.80 3.32
N PRO A 63 11.64 -35.59 3.42
CA PRO A 63 12.25 -34.27 3.48
C PRO A 63 12.49 -33.71 2.08
N PHE A 64 11.98 -32.51 1.79
CA PHE A 64 12.28 -31.79 0.55
C PHE A 64 13.14 -30.55 0.80
N SER A 65 14.15 -30.37 -0.05
CA SER A 65 15.15 -29.30 -0.01
C SER A 65 14.54 -27.91 -0.32
N PRO A 66 15.14 -26.81 0.17
CA PRO A 66 14.57 -25.46 0.12
C PRO A 66 14.41 -24.87 -1.29
N LEU A 67 14.95 -25.51 -2.34
CA LEU A 67 14.80 -25.07 -3.74
C LEU A 67 13.45 -25.50 -4.36
N CYS A 68 12.80 -26.56 -3.87
CA CYS A 68 11.50 -27.00 -4.39
C CYS A 68 10.32 -26.17 -3.85
N ALA A 69 10.44 -25.57 -2.66
CA ALA A 69 9.37 -24.77 -2.05
C ALA A 69 9.14 -23.43 -2.79
N VAL A 70 10.19 -22.85 -3.37
CA VAL A 70 10.10 -21.60 -4.13
C VAL A 70 9.47 -21.84 -5.51
N ALA A 71 9.79 -22.97 -6.15
CA ALA A 71 9.18 -23.37 -7.42
C ALA A 71 7.68 -23.71 -7.26
N ALA A 72 7.29 -24.35 -6.15
CA ALA A 72 5.89 -24.67 -5.87
C ALA A 72 5.02 -23.42 -5.64
N LEU A 73 5.53 -22.39 -4.94
CA LEU A 73 4.80 -21.13 -4.75
C LEU A 73 4.73 -20.29 -6.04
N ALA A 74 5.74 -20.37 -6.92
CA ALA A 74 5.73 -19.70 -8.22
C ALA A 74 4.76 -20.37 -9.22
N GLN A 75 4.69 -21.70 -9.26
CA GLN A 75 3.73 -22.44 -10.08
C GLN A 75 2.28 -22.29 -9.57
N TRP A 76 2.08 -22.17 -8.25
CA TRP A 76 0.75 -21.90 -7.68
C TRP A 76 0.27 -20.47 -7.95
N GLY A 77 1.19 -19.50 -8.00
CA GLY A 77 0.89 -18.11 -8.35
C GLY A 77 0.55 -17.87 -9.83
N GLY A 78 1.08 -18.70 -10.74
CA GLY A 78 0.89 -18.55 -12.18
C GLY A 78 -0.41 -19.17 -12.74
N SER A 79 -0.84 -20.31 -12.20
CA SER A 79 -1.93 -21.09 -12.81
C SER A 79 -3.28 -21.01 -12.08
N ALA A 80 -3.32 -20.53 -10.82
CA ALA A 80 -4.56 -20.48 -10.04
C ALA A 80 -5.37 -19.17 -10.19
N LEU A 81 -4.78 -18.10 -10.74
CA LEU A 81 -5.43 -16.79 -10.84
C LEU A 81 -6.42 -16.66 -12.02
N HIS A 82 -6.48 -17.64 -12.92
CA HIS A 82 -7.39 -17.57 -14.07
C HIS A 82 -8.72 -18.31 -13.92
N LYS A 83 -8.91 -19.20 -12.93
CA LYS A 83 -10.15 -20.00 -12.80
C LYS A 83 -10.61 -20.38 -11.39
N ALA A 84 -10.07 -19.80 -10.31
CA ALA A 84 -10.60 -20.02 -8.95
C ALA A 84 -11.55 -18.88 -8.53
N PRO A 85 -12.68 -19.18 -7.84
CA PRO A 85 -13.45 -18.12 -7.18
C PRO A 85 -12.57 -17.46 -6.12
N VAL A 86 -12.42 -16.14 -6.23
CA VAL A 86 -11.68 -15.30 -5.28
C VAL A 86 -12.22 -15.58 -3.86
N PRO A 87 -11.36 -15.88 -2.87
CA PRO A 87 -11.82 -16.06 -1.50
C PRO A 87 -12.61 -14.82 -1.04
N SER A 88 -13.70 -15.02 -0.32
CA SER A 88 -14.55 -13.96 0.19
C SER A 88 -13.78 -13.09 1.19
N VAL A 89 -13.27 -11.95 0.72
CA VAL A 89 -12.60 -10.96 1.55
C VAL A 89 -13.66 -10.03 2.16
N MET A 90 -13.71 -9.97 3.48
CA MET A 90 -14.59 -9.05 4.21
C MET A 90 -13.90 -7.70 4.33
N SER A 91 -14.62 -6.59 4.18
CA SER A 91 -14.07 -5.24 4.35
C SER A 91 -14.85 -4.49 5.42
N GLN A 92 -14.16 -3.66 6.21
CA GLN A 92 -14.78 -2.83 7.24
C GLN A 92 -14.90 -1.36 6.79
N PRO A 93 -15.91 -0.62 7.27
CA PRO A 93 -16.03 0.82 7.03
C PRO A 93 -14.87 1.57 7.71
N CYS A 94 -14.11 2.34 6.93
CA CYS A 94 -12.99 3.14 7.41
C CYS A 94 -13.44 4.58 7.72
N GLN A 95 -12.88 5.21 8.76
CA GLN A 95 -13.15 6.63 9.08
C GLN A 95 -12.50 7.61 8.06
N LEU A 96 -11.55 7.12 7.25
CA LEU A 96 -10.92 7.86 6.16
C LEU A 96 -11.57 7.49 4.81
N PRO A 97 -12.14 8.45 4.06
CA PRO A 97 -12.82 8.17 2.80
C PRO A 97 -11.84 7.73 1.71
N GLY A 98 -12.16 6.62 1.02
CA GLY A 98 -11.39 6.05 -0.09
C GLY A 98 -10.39 4.95 0.29
N LEU A 99 -10.28 4.60 1.57
CA LEU A 99 -9.46 3.50 2.09
C LEU A 99 -10.37 2.39 2.64
N SER A 100 -10.11 1.14 2.28
CA SER A 100 -10.87 -0.02 2.78
C SER A 100 -9.91 -1.08 3.34
N PRO A 101 -9.82 -1.27 4.67
CA PRO A 101 -9.11 -2.40 5.24
C PRO A 101 -9.84 -3.70 4.90
N LEU A 102 -9.08 -4.70 4.48
CA LEU A 102 -9.56 -6.03 4.13
C LEU A 102 -9.19 -7.04 5.24
N LEU A 103 -10.14 -7.89 5.59
CA LEU A 103 -10.04 -8.91 6.63
C LEU A 103 -10.01 -10.33 6.03
N SER A 104 -9.24 -11.22 6.66
CA SER A 104 -9.32 -12.66 6.46
C SER A 104 -10.61 -13.26 7.07
N HIS A 105 -10.88 -14.53 6.78
CA HIS A 105 -11.91 -15.34 7.48
C HIS A 105 -11.72 -15.39 9.00
N SER A 106 -10.50 -15.16 9.50
CA SER A 106 -10.17 -15.07 10.92
C SER A 106 -10.23 -13.63 11.48
N GLN A 107 -10.88 -12.69 10.79
CA GLN A 107 -11.00 -11.28 11.17
C GLN A 107 -9.65 -10.53 11.32
N LYS A 108 -8.59 -11.02 10.69
CA LYS A 108 -7.27 -10.39 10.69
C LYS A 108 -7.14 -9.44 9.50
N ILE A 109 -6.63 -8.23 9.68
CA ILE A 109 -6.35 -7.31 8.57
C ILE A 109 -5.22 -7.90 7.71
N ILE A 110 -5.50 -8.10 6.43
CA ILE A 110 -4.56 -8.68 5.46
C ILE A 110 -4.01 -7.65 4.47
N GLY A 111 -4.72 -6.54 4.28
CA GLY A 111 -4.31 -5.52 3.34
C GLY A 111 -5.21 -4.32 3.31
N VAL A 112 -4.75 -3.31 2.57
CA VAL A 112 -5.40 -2.03 2.36
C VAL A 112 -5.75 -1.94 0.88
N PHE A 113 -7.03 -1.74 0.57
CA PHE A 113 -7.50 -1.55 -0.79
C PHE A 113 -7.93 -0.09 -1.03
N LYS A 114 -7.41 0.51 -2.11
CA LYS A 114 -7.75 1.87 -2.56
C LYS A 114 -8.35 1.81 -3.98
N PRO A 115 -9.69 1.87 -4.13
CA PRO A 115 -10.34 1.79 -5.44
C PRO A 115 -10.18 3.07 -6.26
N LYS A 116 -9.82 2.93 -7.54
CA LYS A 116 -9.62 4.04 -8.49
C LYS A 116 -10.78 5.04 -8.50
N ASN A 117 -12.01 4.53 -8.55
CA ASN A 117 -13.19 5.40 -8.71
C ASN A 117 -13.59 6.17 -7.45
N GLU A 118 -12.98 5.90 -6.29
CA GLU A 118 -13.21 6.64 -5.04
C GLU A 118 -12.03 7.58 -4.69
N GLU A 119 -10.99 7.64 -5.52
CA GLU A 119 -9.88 8.58 -5.36
C GLU A 119 -10.36 10.05 -5.35
N PRO A 120 -9.55 11.00 -4.84
CA PRO A 120 -9.88 12.43 -4.81
C PRO A 120 -10.51 13.02 -6.09
N TYR A 121 -10.11 12.53 -7.26
CA TYR A 121 -10.62 12.96 -8.57
C TYR A 121 -11.47 11.90 -9.28
N GLY A 122 -11.76 10.79 -8.59
CA GLY A 122 -12.64 9.72 -9.04
C GLY A 122 -14.10 10.17 -9.09
N GLN A 123 -14.86 9.58 -10.01
CA GLN A 123 -16.26 9.92 -10.25
C GLN A 123 -17.18 9.64 -9.05
N LEU A 124 -16.78 8.72 -8.17
CA LEU A 124 -17.55 8.30 -7.00
C LEU A 124 -16.90 8.75 -5.68
N ASN A 125 -16.06 9.79 -5.72
CA ASN A 125 -15.52 10.38 -4.51
C ASN A 125 -16.65 11.00 -3.67
N PRO A 126 -16.83 10.59 -2.39
CA PRO A 126 -17.86 11.16 -1.52
C PRO A 126 -17.62 12.63 -1.14
N LYS A 127 -16.40 13.17 -1.33
CA LYS A 127 -16.08 14.58 -1.05
C LYS A 127 -16.46 15.50 -2.22
N TRP A 128 -17.71 16.00 -2.19
CA TRP A 128 -18.26 16.97 -3.15
C TRP A 128 -17.41 18.25 -3.34
N THR A 129 -16.66 18.65 -2.31
CA THR A 129 -15.77 19.82 -2.32
C THR A 129 -14.65 19.76 -3.37
N LYS A 130 -14.11 18.57 -3.70
CA LYS A 130 -13.05 18.43 -4.72
C LYS A 130 -13.60 18.53 -6.15
N TRP A 131 -14.87 18.17 -6.35
CA TRP A 131 -15.57 18.34 -7.62
C TRP A 131 -15.84 19.83 -7.91
N LEU A 132 -16.25 20.61 -6.89
CA LEU A 132 -16.43 22.05 -7.01
C LEU A 132 -15.10 22.78 -7.30
N GLN A 133 -14.01 22.37 -6.66
CA GLN A 133 -12.65 22.89 -6.93
C GLN A 133 -12.18 22.63 -8.36
N LYS A 134 -12.53 21.45 -8.93
CA LYS A 134 -12.25 21.09 -10.33
C LYS A 134 -12.96 22.00 -11.33
N LEU A 135 -14.12 22.56 -10.97
CA LEU A 135 -14.95 23.38 -11.85
C LEU A 135 -14.64 24.89 -11.72
N CYS A 136 -14.31 25.38 -10.52
CA CYS A 136 -14.17 26.81 -10.26
C CYS A 136 -12.74 27.38 -10.41
N CYS A 137 -11.68 26.58 -10.29
CA CYS A 137 -10.28 27.07 -10.34
C CYS A 137 -9.26 25.96 -10.72
N PRO A 138 -9.19 25.53 -12.00
CA PRO A 138 -8.32 24.42 -12.43
C PRO A 138 -6.81 24.70 -12.26
N CYS A 139 -6.38 25.96 -12.21
CA CYS A 139 -4.99 26.34 -11.97
C CYS A 139 -4.63 26.48 -10.46
N CYS A 140 -5.61 26.61 -9.57
CA CYS A 140 -5.38 26.87 -8.14
C CYS A 140 -5.63 25.64 -7.25
N PHE A 141 -6.14 24.52 -7.76
CA PHE A 141 -6.44 23.36 -6.91
C PHE A 141 -5.98 22.03 -7.52
N GLY A 142 -5.09 21.33 -6.81
CA GLY A 142 -4.54 20.03 -7.18
C GLY A 142 -3.03 20.04 -7.45
N ARG A 143 -2.42 18.84 -7.45
CA ARG A 143 -1.03 18.65 -7.88
C ARG A 143 -1.00 18.59 -9.40
N ASP A 144 -0.95 19.75 -10.06
CA ASP A 144 -0.92 19.88 -11.54
C ASP A 144 0.25 19.13 -12.20
N CYS A 145 1.29 18.79 -11.44
CA CYS A 145 2.38 17.95 -11.91
C CYS A 145 2.04 16.44 -11.96
N LEU A 146 0.89 15.99 -11.44
CA LEU A 146 0.50 14.58 -11.42
C LEU A 146 -0.59 14.28 -12.47
N VAL A 147 -0.59 13.05 -12.97
CA VAL A 147 -1.69 12.54 -13.82
C VAL A 147 -2.95 12.37 -12.98
N LEU A 148 -4.10 12.74 -13.54
CA LEU A 148 -5.39 12.63 -12.87
C LEU A 148 -5.81 11.16 -12.71
N ASN A 149 -6.28 10.80 -11.51
CA ASN A 149 -7.00 9.54 -11.24
C ASN A 149 -6.20 8.25 -11.54
N GLN A 150 -4.89 8.29 -11.34
CA GLN A 150 -3.97 7.16 -11.47
C GLN A 150 -3.23 6.86 -10.16
N GLY A 151 -3.79 7.24 -9.00
CA GLY A 151 -3.11 7.05 -7.71
C GLY A 151 -2.84 5.58 -7.39
N TYR A 152 -3.79 4.70 -7.73
CA TYR A 152 -3.62 3.26 -7.58
C TYR A 152 -2.47 2.67 -8.43
N LEU A 153 -2.16 3.27 -9.59
CA LEU A 153 -1.00 2.88 -10.40
C LEU A 153 0.29 3.40 -9.78
N SER A 154 0.28 4.60 -9.20
CA SER A 154 1.41 5.13 -8.43
C SER A 154 1.75 4.22 -7.24
N GLU A 155 0.76 3.73 -6.51
CA GLU A 155 0.93 2.76 -5.41
C GLU A 155 1.58 1.44 -5.89
N ALA A 156 1.05 0.87 -6.97
CA ALA A 156 1.60 -0.37 -7.55
C ALA A 156 2.99 -0.14 -8.17
N GLY A 157 3.22 1.03 -8.77
CA GLY A 157 4.49 1.43 -9.38
C GLY A 157 5.59 1.61 -8.35
N ALA A 158 5.28 2.18 -7.18
CA ALA A 158 6.23 2.27 -6.07
C ALA A 158 6.66 0.88 -5.58
N SER A 159 5.72 -0.06 -5.45
CA SER A 159 6.05 -1.46 -5.12
C SER A 159 6.87 -2.14 -6.22
N LEU A 160 6.64 -1.81 -7.49
CA LEU A 160 7.41 -2.35 -8.61
C LEU A 160 8.86 -1.84 -8.58
N VAL A 161 9.06 -0.53 -8.41
CA VAL A 161 10.38 0.10 -8.28
C VAL A 161 11.13 -0.45 -7.06
N ASP A 162 10.46 -0.59 -5.91
CA ASP A 162 11.02 -1.18 -4.69
C ASP A 162 11.54 -2.60 -4.94
N GLN A 163 10.76 -3.45 -5.61
CA GLN A 163 11.16 -4.81 -5.94
C GLN A 163 12.33 -4.87 -6.91
N LYS A 164 12.30 -4.05 -7.97
CA LYS A 164 13.35 -4.03 -8.99
C LYS A 164 14.69 -3.52 -8.44
N LEU A 165 14.65 -2.61 -7.47
CA LEU A 165 15.84 -2.09 -6.78
C LEU A 165 16.24 -2.93 -5.55
N GLU A 166 15.41 -3.90 -5.13
CA GLU A 166 15.59 -4.72 -3.93
C GLU A 166 15.65 -3.90 -2.61
N LEU A 167 14.88 -2.82 -2.55
CA LEU A 167 14.80 -1.97 -1.35
C LEU A 167 14.04 -2.68 -0.23
N ASN A 168 12.97 -3.42 -0.58
CA ASN A 168 12.16 -4.23 0.33
C ASN A 168 11.57 -3.44 1.51
N ILE A 169 11.15 -2.19 1.25
CA ILE A 169 10.52 -1.29 2.24
C ILE A 169 9.06 -1.01 1.90
N VAL A 170 8.62 -1.17 0.65
CA VAL A 170 7.21 -1.03 0.28
C VAL A 170 6.50 -2.37 0.50
N PRO A 171 5.45 -2.45 1.34
CA PRO A 171 4.65 -3.66 1.44
C PRO A 171 4.07 -3.99 0.06
N ARG A 172 4.19 -5.26 -0.38
CA ARG A 172 3.86 -5.66 -1.76
C ARG A 172 2.48 -5.14 -2.15
N THR A 173 2.45 -4.34 -3.22
CA THR A 173 1.24 -3.67 -3.70
C THR A 173 1.01 -3.99 -5.16
N LYS A 174 -0.21 -4.42 -5.51
CA LYS A 174 -0.59 -4.76 -6.89
C LYS A 174 -1.94 -4.18 -7.28
N VAL A 175 -2.16 -4.02 -8.58
CA VAL A 175 -3.48 -3.70 -9.13
C VAL A 175 -4.36 -4.94 -9.05
N VAL A 176 -5.51 -4.83 -8.39
CA VAL A 176 -6.48 -5.93 -8.24
C VAL A 176 -7.90 -5.47 -8.52
N TYR A 177 -8.80 -6.44 -8.71
CA TYR A 177 -10.22 -6.22 -8.90
C TYR A 177 -11.00 -6.85 -7.74
N LEU A 178 -11.71 -6.04 -6.96
CA LEU A 178 -12.49 -6.51 -5.81
C LEU A 178 -13.92 -5.99 -5.86
N ALA A 179 -14.88 -6.79 -5.40
CA ALA A 179 -16.26 -6.37 -5.21
C ALA A 179 -16.65 -6.59 -3.75
N SER A 180 -17.21 -5.57 -3.09
CA SER A 180 -17.67 -5.65 -1.70
C SER A 180 -18.85 -4.72 -1.48
N GLU A 181 -19.87 -5.16 -0.73
CA GLU A 181 -21.07 -4.33 -0.45
C GLU A 181 -20.77 -3.02 0.27
N THR A 182 -19.63 -2.96 0.98
CA THR A 182 -19.16 -1.78 1.72
C THR A 182 -18.54 -0.70 0.83
N PHE A 183 -18.10 -1.02 -0.39
CA PHE A 183 -17.54 0.00 -1.29
C PHE A 183 -18.61 0.99 -1.77
N ASN A 184 -18.19 2.17 -2.22
CA ASN A 184 -19.11 3.21 -2.67
C ASN A 184 -19.61 2.97 -4.11
N TYR A 185 -20.77 2.34 -4.27
CA TYR A 185 -21.39 2.12 -5.59
C TYR A 185 -22.52 3.11 -5.87
N SER A 186 -22.77 3.35 -7.16
CA SER A 186 -23.94 4.10 -7.60
C SER A 186 -25.25 3.43 -7.16
N ALA A 187 -26.31 4.22 -6.98
CA ALA A 187 -27.64 3.69 -6.65
C ALA A 187 -28.11 2.66 -7.70
N ILE A 188 -27.80 2.93 -8.98
CA ILE A 188 -28.13 2.06 -10.11
C ILE A 188 -27.43 0.70 -9.97
N ASP A 189 -26.14 0.67 -9.64
CA ASP A 189 -25.39 -0.58 -9.48
C ASP A 189 -25.93 -1.43 -8.32
N ARG A 190 -26.33 -0.78 -7.22
CA ARG A 190 -26.94 -1.47 -6.06
C ARG A 190 -28.31 -2.04 -6.38
N VAL A 191 -29.15 -1.31 -7.12
CA VAL A 191 -30.47 -1.81 -7.54
C VAL A 191 -30.32 -2.94 -8.55
N LYS A 192 -29.42 -2.80 -9.52
CA LYS A 192 -29.16 -3.81 -10.56
C LYS A 192 -28.62 -5.10 -9.97
N SER A 193 -27.73 -5.04 -8.97
CA SER A 193 -27.21 -6.24 -8.31
C SER A 193 -28.31 -6.99 -7.54
N ARG A 194 -29.18 -6.26 -6.83
CA ARG A 194 -30.36 -6.83 -6.14
C ARG A 194 -31.35 -7.44 -7.12
N GLY A 195 -31.69 -6.73 -8.20
CA GLY A 195 -32.61 -7.22 -9.23
C GLY A 195 -32.12 -8.50 -9.91
N LYS A 196 -30.83 -8.58 -10.24
CA LYS A 196 -30.22 -9.79 -10.80
C LYS A 196 -30.21 -10.95 -9.82
N ARG A 197 -29.95 -10.70 -8.53
CA ARG A 197 -30.01 -11.72 -7.48
C ARG A 197 -31.42 -12.28 -7.33
N LEU A 198 -32.42 -11.39 -7.26
CA LEU A 198 -33.83 -11.78 -7.19
C LEU A 198 -34.29 -12.53 -8.45
N ALA A 199 -33.83 -12.13 -9.64
CA ALA A 199 -34.14 -12.84 -10.87
C ALA A 199 -33.54 -14.25 -10.90
N LEU A 200 -32.35 -14.46 -10.33
CA LEU A 200 -31.77 -15.78 -10.14
C LEU A 200 -32.57 -16.64 -9.15
N GLU A 201 -32.96 -16.07 -8.01
CA GLU A 201 -33.74 -16.75 -6.98
C GLU A 201 -35.16 -17.12 -7.46
N LYS A 202 -35.84 -16.21 -8.17
CA LYS A 202 -37.24 -16.37 -8.58
C LYS A 202 -37.42 -17.05 -9.94
N VAL A 203 -36.50 -16.82 -10.88
CA VAL A 203 -36.59 -17.38 -12.25
C VAL A 203 -35.20 -17.88 -12.69
N PRO A 204 -34.79 -19.09 -12.24
CA PRO A 204 -33.44 -19.59 -12.47
C PRO A 204 -33.03 -19.62 -13.94
N LYS A 205 -33.97 -19.90 -14.86
CA LYS A 205 -33.75 -19.91 -16.32
C LYS A 205 -33.35 -18.54 -16.90
N VAL A 206 -33.78 -17.44 -16.26
CA VAL A 206 -33.40 -16.07 -16.65
C VAL A 206 -32.13 -15.64 -15.91
N GLY A 207 -32.00 -16.01 -14.63
CA GLY A 207 -30.82 -15.71 -13.82
C GLY A 207 -29.53 -16.36 -14.34
N GLN A 208 -29.60 -17.60 -14.83
CA GLN A 208 -28.46 -18.32 -15.40
C GLN A 208 -27.93 -17.68 -16.70
N ARG A 209 -28.71 -16.80 -17.35
CA ARG A 209 -28.26 -16.02 -18.52
C ARG A 209 -27.40 -14.82 -18.12
N PHE A 210 -27.37 -14.44 -16.84
CA PHE A 210 -26.52 -13.36 -16.38
C PHE A 210 -25.11 -13.88 -16.14
N ASN A 211 -24.17 -13.46 -17.01
CA ASN A 211 -22.73 -13.74 -16.85
C ASN A 211 -22.15 -13.20 -15.53
N ARG A 212 -22.87 -12.31 -14.84
CA ARG A 212 -22.43 -11.69 -13.59
C ARG A 212 -23.60 -11.35 -12.67
N ILE A 213 -23.59 -11.96 -11.50
CA ILE A 213 -24.50 -11.72 -10.37
C ILE A 213 -23.71 -11.03 -9.26
N GLY A 214 -24.31 -10.02 -8.62
CA GLY A 214 -23.65 -9.20 -7.59
C GLY A 214 -23.11 -7.85 -8.10
N LEU A 215 -22.36 -7.16 -7.24
CA LEU A 215 -21.80 -5.83 -7.53
C LEU A 215 -20.64 -5.91 -8.55
N PRO A 216 -20.44 -4.87 -9.38
CA PRO A 216 -19.31 -4.82 -10.30
C PRO A 216 -17.99 -4.70 -9.52
N PRO A 217 -16.88 -5.26 -10.02
CA PRO A 217 -15.61 -5.21 -9.32
C PRO A 217 -14.99 -3.83 -9.54
N LYS A 218 -14.42 -3.27 -8.50
CA LYS A 218 -13.64 -2.06 -8.59
C LYS A 218 -12.18 -2.43 -8.79
N VAL A 219 -11.53 -1.76 -9.73
CA VAL A 219 -10.08 -1.77 -9.87
C VAL A 219 -9.48 -0.84 -8.82
N GLY A 220 -8.35 -1.22 -8.24
CA GLY A 220 -7.63 -0.42 -7.26
C GLY A 220 -6.30 -1.03 -6.88
N SER A 221 -5.55 -0.34 -6.03
CA SER A 221 -4.32 -0.86 -5.46
C SER A 221 -4.65 -1.68 -4.22
N PHE A 222 -4.02 -2.83 -4.09
CA PHE A 222 -4.09 -3.66 -2.90
C PHE A 222 -2.69 -3.84 -2.34
N GLN A 223 -2.47 -3.25 -1.16
CA GLN A 223 -1.22 -3.27 -0.43
C GLN A 223 -1.33 -4.24 0.75
N LEU A 224 -0.32 -5.09 0.95
CA LEU A 224 -0.28 -5.97 2.12
C LEU A 224 -0.18 -5.16 3.42
N PHE A 225 -0.94 -5.58 4.43
CA PHE A 225 -0.90 -4.97 5.75
C PHE A 225 0.35 -5.42 6.51
N VAL A 226 0.98 -4.49 7.24
CA VAL A 226 2.16 -4.75 8.06
C VAL A 226 1.85 -4.57 9.55
N GLU A 227 2.20 -5.57 10.35
CA GLU A 227 1.85 -5.61 11.78
C GLU A 227 2.97 -5.13 12.69
N GLY A 228 2.61 -4.41 13.76
CA GLY A 228 3.58 -3.93 14.76
C GLY A 228 4.34 -2.68 14.34
N TYR A 229 3.90 -2.00 13.28
CA TYR A 229 4.45 -0.73 12.83
C TYR A 229 3.71 0.45 13.46
N LYS A 230 4.42 1.56 13.68
CA LYS A 230 3.85 2.86 14.07
C LYS A 230 4.43 3.96 13.18
N ASP A 231 3.76 5.10 13.14
CA ASP A 231 4.21 6.29 12.40
C ASP A 231 5.68 6.61 12.72
N ALA A 232 6.46 6.98 11.71
CA ALA A 232 7.87 7.28 11.93
C ALA A 232 8.05 8.45 12.91
N ASP A 233 7.20 9.48 12.80
CA ASP A 233 7.16 10.62 13.72
C ASP A 233 6.98 10.21 15.19
N TYR A 234 6.22 9.13 15.48
CA TYR A 234 6.09 8.59 16.83
C TYR A 234 7.44 8.06 17.36
N TRP A 235 8.17 7.31 16.53
CA TRP A 235 9.44 6.70 16.94
C TRP A 235 10.60 7.70 16.96
N LEU A 236 10.68 8.58 15.95
CA LEU A 236 11.71 9.61 15.87
C LEU A 236 11.72 10.52 17.11
N ARG A 237 10.54 10.96 17.58
CA ARG A 237 10.43 11.72 18.84
C ARG A 237 10.94 10.96 20.07
N ARG A 238 10.74 9.63 20.11
CA ARG A 238 11.26 8.80 21.20
C ARG A 238 12.77 8.65 21.11
N PHE A 239 13.32 8.50 19.91
CA PHE A 239 14.76 8.40 19.69
C PHE A 239 15.51 9.71 19.96
N GLU A 240 14.83 10.86 19.86
CA GLU A 240 15.38 12.14 20.33
C GLU A 240 15.54 12.20 21.85
N ALA A 241 14.58 11.65 22.59
CA ALA A 241 14.63 11.59 24.05
C ALA A 241 15.55 10.47 24.58
N GLU A 242 15.49 9.30 23.94
CA GLU A 242 16.24 8.09 24.28
C GLU A 242 16.97 7.59 23.01
N PRO A 243 18.22 8.03 22.78
CA PRO A 243 18.98 7.65 21.61
C PRO A 243 19.12 6.13 21.48
N LEU A 244 18.96 5.65 20.24
CA LEU A 244 19.15 4.24 19.93
C LEU A 244 20.60 3.81 20.16
N PRO A 245 20.84 2.55 20.57
CA PRO A 245 22.17 1.95 20.54
C PRO A 245 22.76 2.04 19.12
N GLU A 246 24.08 2.25 19.02
CA GLU A 246 24.76 2.55 17.75
C GLU A 246 24.46 1.53 16.64
N ASN A 247 24.45 0.24 16.97
CA ASN A 247 24.14 -0.82 16.00
C ASN A 247 22.70 -0.72 15.45
N THR A 248 21.73 -0.43 16.30
CA THR A 248 20.33 -0.24 15.89
C THR A 248 20.14 1.07 15.13
N ASN A 249 20.83 2.13 15.55
CA ASN A 249 20.82 3.40 14.84
C ASN A 249 21.38 3.24 13.42
N ARG A 250 22.48 2.49 13.24
CA ARG A 250 23.01 2.13 11.92
C ARG A 250 21.98 1.39 11.07
N GLN A 251 21.27 0.41 11.64
CA GLN A 251 20.20 -0.29 10.91
C GLN A 251 19.06 0.66 10.49
N LEU A 252 18.66 1.59 11.35
CA LEU A 252 17.66 2.61 11.01
C LEU A 252 18.12 3.49 9.86
N LEU A 253 19.39 3.93 9.87
CA LEU A 253 19.97 4.73 8.80
C LEU A 253 19.99 3.97 7.46
N LEU A 254 20.37 2.69 7.46
CA LEU A 254 20.34 1.86 6.26
C LEU A 254 18.90 1.71 5.69
N GLN A 255 17.90 1.60 6.55
CA GLN A 255 16.49 1.58 6.12
C GLN A 255 16.03 2.95 5.60
N PHE A 256 16.47 4.03 6.24
CA PHE A 256 16.18 5.40 5.85
C PHE A 256 16.76 5.74 4.47
N GLU A 257 17.98 5.33 4.18
CA GLU A 257 18.60 5.51 2.85
C GLU A 257 17.79 4.84 1.74
N ARG A 258 17.23 3.65 2.00
CA ARG A 258 16.33 2.97 1.06
C ARG A 258 15.06 3.77 0.79
N LEU A 259 14.48 4.41 1.83
CA LEU A 259 13.33 5.30 1.68
C LEU A 259 13.68 6.50 0.81
N VAL A 260 14.84 7.12 1.07
CA VAL A 260 15.35 8.26 0.28
C VAL A 260 15.50 7.89 -1.19
N VAL A 261 16.13 6.74 -1.48
CA VAL A 261 16.33 6.25 -2.85
C VAL A 261 14.99 6.04 -3.56
N LEU A 262 14.03 5.36 -2.90
CA LEU A 262 12.70 5.13 -3.45
C LEU A 262 12.00 6.45 -3.78
N ASP A 263 11.82 7.31 -2.77
CA ASP A 263 11.07 8.55 -2.90
C ASP A 263 11.67 9.51 -3.92
N TYR A 264 13.00 9.54 -4.01
CA TYR A 264 13.71 10.39 -4.98
C TYR A 264 13.48 9.90 -6.41
N ILE A 265 13.68 8.60 -6.68
CA ILE A 265 13.49 8.01 -8.03
C ILE A 265 12.05 8.20 -8.51
N ILE A 266 11.06 7.89 -7.69
CA ILE A 266 9.64 8.03 -8.07
C ILE A 266 9.15 9.48 -7.99
N ARG A 267 9.99 10.40 -7.49
CA ARG A 267 9.66 11.78 -7.11
C ARG A 267 8.32 11.86 -6.37
N ASN A 268 8.29 11.27 -5.18
CA ASN A 268 7.11 11.34 -4.33
C ASN A 268 6.80 12.79 -3.94
N THR A 269 5.53 13.18 -4.03
CA THR A 269 5.05 14.55 -3.74
C THR A 269 4.36 14.67 -2.39
N ASP A 270 4.24 13.57 -1.63
CA ASP A 270 3.48 13.51 -0.37
C ASP A 270 4.15 12.74 0.76
N ARG A 271 5.48 12.66 0.78
CA ARG A 271 6.15 11.98 1.89
C ARG A 271 6.25 12.89 3.12
N GLY A 272 5.24 12.85 3.97
CA GLY A 272 5.29 13.30 5.38
C GLY A 272 5.87 12.24 6.32
N ASN A 273 6.17 12.60 7.57
CA ASN A 273 6.70 11.67 8.59
C ASN A 273 5.64 10.74 9.21
N ASP A 274 4.37 10.97 8.85
CA ASP A 274 3.21 10.12 9.09
C ASP A 274 3.03 9.05 7.98
N ASN A 275 3.58 9.28 6.78
CA ASN A 275 3.39 8.42 5.62
C ASN A 275 4.48 7.34 5.46
N TRP A 276 5.32 7.12 6.46
CA TRP A 276 6.21 5.96 6.54
C TRP A 276 6.25 5.49 7.97
N LEU A 277 6.36 4.17 8.14
CA LEU A 277 6.22 3.53 9.43
C LEU A 277 7.54 2.93 9.88
N ILE A 278 7.76 2.90 11.19
CA ILE A 278 8.87 2.19 11.80
C ILE A 278 8.30 1.10 12.72
N LYS A 279 8.88 -0.09 12.61
CA LYS A 279 8.74 -1.17 13.57
C LYS A 279 10.04 -1.28 14.33
N TYR A 280 9.97 -1.17 15.65
CA TYR A 280 11.10 -1.33 16.55
C TYR A 280 10.71 -2.30 17.66
N ASP A 281 11.27 -3.51 17.60
CA ASP A 281 11.05 -4.55 18.60
C ASP A 281 12.16 -4.42 19.66
N CYS A 282 11.88 -3.75 20.78
CA CYS A 282 12.83 -3.65 21.88
C CYS A 282 12.76 -4.93 22.74
N PRO A 283 13.89 -5.59 23.05
CA PRO A 283 13.88 -6.80 23.88
C PRO A 283 13.42 -6.58 25.33
N LEU A 284 13.34 -5.33 25.81
CA LEU A 284 12.96 -4.98 27.18
C LEU A 284 11.48 -5.29 27.52
N ASP A 285 10.60 -5.48 26.54
CA ASP A 285 9.19 -5.85 26.79
C ASP A 285 8.99 -7.32 27.19
N SER A 286 10.08 -8.10 27.32
CA SER A 286 10.05 -9.49 27.83
C SER A 286 10.11 -9.57 29.37
N ALA A 287 9.66 -8.53 30.09
CA ALA A 287 9.67 -8.46 31.56
C ALA A 287 8.69 -9.42 32.27
N GLY A 288 8.22 -10.47 31.60
CA GLY A 288 7.20 -11.40 32.10
C GLY A 288 7.58 -12.89 32.14
N VAL A 289 8.76 -13.30 31.66
CA VAL A 289 9.15 -14.73 31.67
C VAL A 289 10.51 -14.87 32.34
N ARG A 290 10.49 -15.03 33.67
CA ARG A 290 11.61 -15.59 34.42
C ARG A 290 11.50 -17.10 34.32
N ASP A 291 12.11 -17.69 33.31
CA ASP A 291 12.51 -19.09 33.42
C ASP A 291 13.92 -19.29 32.87
N SER A 292 14.67 -20.11 33.59
CA SER A 292 16.12 -20.21 33.50
C SER A 292 16.49 -21.17 32.39
N ASP A 293 16.93 -20.63 31.24
CA ASP A 293 17.84 -21.26 30.29
C ASP A 293 18.25 -20.19 29.28
N TRP A 294 19.56 -19.99 29.08
CA TRP A 294 20.21 -19.05 28.15
C TRP A 294 19.26 -18.13 27.36
N VAL A 295 18.98 -16.93 27.90
CA VAL A 295 18.17 -15.93 27.20
C VAL A 295 18.93 -15.50 25.96
N VAL A 296 18.58 -16.06 24.80
CA VAL A 296 19.01 -15.52 23.51
C VAL A 296 18.44 -14.11 23.44
N VAL A 297 19.25 -13.11 23.76
CA VAL A 297 18.90 -11.71 23.59
C VAL A 297 18.75 -11.50 22.09
N LYS A 298 17.51 -11.60 21.61
CA LYS A 298 17.19 -11.32 20.23
C LYS A 298 17.63 -9.88 19.96
N GLU A 299 18.57 -9.71 19.04
CA GLU A 299 19.04 -8.37 18.68
C GLU A 299 17.83 -7.52 18.30
N PRO A 300 17.75 -6.26 18.78
CA PRO A 300 16.65 -5.37 18.45
C PRO A 300 16.61 -5.17 16.93
N ILE A 301 15.51 -5.58 16.30
CA ILE A 301 15.31 -5.42 14.86
C ILE A 301 14.51 -4.15 14.62
N ILE A 302 15.06 -3.24 13.83
CA ILE A 302 14.35 -2.06 13.33
C ILE A 302 14.05 -2.21 11.84
N LYS A 303 12.80 -1.96 11.45
CA LYS A 303 12.35 -2.04 10.04
C LYS A 303 11.53 -0.82 9.68
N LEU A 304 11.64 -0.39 8.42
CA LEU A 304 10.86 0.69 7.84
C LEU A 304 9.82 0.12 6.87
N ALA A 305 8.63 0.72 6.82
CA ALA A 305 7.63 0.45 5.79
C ALA A 305 7.20 1.76 5.11
N ALA A 306 7.41 1.85 3.79
CA ALA A 306 6.98 2.99 2.97
C ALA A 306 5.55 2.74 2.46
N ILE A 307 4.58 3.43 3.05
CA ILE A 307 3.16 3.30 2.73
C ILE A 307 2.65 4.55 1.99
N ASP A 308 1.41 4.53 1.51
CA ASP A 308 0.76 5.69 0.88
C ASP A 308 1.59 6.36 -0.24
N ASN A 309 1.90 5.59 -1.29
CA ASN A 309 2.71 6.01 -2.43
C ASN A 309 1.85 6.49 -3.61
N GLY A 310 0.58 6.85 -3.36
CA GLY A 310 -0.39 7.18 -4.41
C GLY A 310 -0.17 8.51 -5.14
N LEU A 311 0.80 9.33 -4.70
CA LEU A 311 1.05 10.67 -5.23
C LEU A 311 2.51 10.84 -5.63
N ALA A 312 2.99 9.93 -6.48
CA ALA A 312 4.32 9.92 -7.10
C ALA A 312 4.21 9.88 -8.63
N PHE A 313 5.34 9.72 -9.32
CA PHE A 313 5.45 9.70 -10.79
C PHE A 313 4.88 10.95 -11.48
N PRO A 314 5.40 12.15 -11.17
CA PRO A 314 4.93 13.38 -11.80
C PRO A 314 5.38 13.53 -13.26
N LEU A 315 4.58 14.27 -14.03
CA LEU A 315 4.81 14.65 -15.44
C LEU A 315 5.88 15.74 -15.61
N LYS A 316 6.12 16.53 -14.58
CA LYS A 316 7.11 17.62 -14.54
C LYS A 316 7.56 17.81 -13.09
N HIS A 317 8.73 18.41 -12.86
CA HIS A 317 9.03 18.82 -11.48
C HIS A 317 8.06 19.93 -11.05
N PRO A 318 7.71 19.98 -9.75
CA PRO A 318 6.79 20.99 -9.25
C PRO A 318 7.30 22.40 -9.50
N ASP A 319 6.40 23.31 -9.85
CA ASP A 319 6.71 24.73 -10.03
C ASP A 319 7.05 25.36 -8.65
N SER A 320 7.97 26.33 -8.59
CA SER A 320 8.55 26.83 -7.32
C SER A 320 7.56 27.35 -6.28
N TRP A 321 6.34 27.71 -6.67
CA TRP A 321 5.27 28.15 -5.77
C TRP A 321 4.52 26.99 -5.08
N ARG A 322 4.76 25.74 -5.51
CA ARG A 322 4.32 24.49 -4.85
C ARG A 322 5.45 23.47 -4.87
N ALA A 323 6.39 23.58 -3.93
CA ALA A 323 7.63 22.79 -3.96
C ALA A 323 7.48 21.28 -3.69
N TYR A 324 6.36 20.82 -3.10
CA TYR A 324 6.15 19.43 -2.63
C TYR A 324 7.45 18.79 -2.08
N PRO A 325 7.94 19.31 -0.95
CA PRO A 325 9.23 18.91 -0.40
C PRO A 325 9.18 17.48 0.15
N PHE A 326 10.35 16.85 0.22
CA PHE A 326 10.51 15.60 0.96
C PHE A 326 10.67 15.94 2.44
N TYR A 327 9.69 15.59 3.29
CA TYR A 327 9.72 16.03 4.70
C TYR A 327 10.88 15.41 5.48
N TRP A 328 11.31 14.21 5.09
CA TRP A 328 12.48 13.58 5.69
C TRP A 328 13.77 14.36 5.46
N ALA A 329 13.84 15.31 4.52
CA ALA A 329 15.04 16.12 4.27
C ALA A 329 15.38 17.05 5.44
N TRP A 330 14.40 17.39 6.29
CA TRP A 330 14.63 18.20 7.50
C TRP A 330 15.10 17.40 8.71
N LEU A 331 15.09 16.07 8.62
CA LEU A 331 15.54 15.21 9.70
C LEU A 331 17.07 15.23 9.84
N PRO A 332 17.61 15.08 11.07
CA PRO A 332 19.05 15.03 11.27
C PRO A 332 19.70 13.88 10.49
N GLN A 333 18.99 12.77 10.30
CA GLN A 333 19.43 11.62 9.50
C GLN A 333 19.74 11.99 8.05
N ALA A 334 19.04 12.97 7.46
CA ALA A 334 19.27 13.40 6.08
C ALA A 334 20.61 14.13 5.87
N LYS A 335 21.27 14.55 6.95
CA LYS A 335 22.60 15.18 6.88
C LYS A 335 23.73 14.16 6.76
N ILE A 336 23.47 12.90 7.10
CA ILE A 336 24.46 11.83 7.08
C ILE A 336 24.73 11.41 5.63
N PRO A 337 26.00 11.33 5.19
CA PRO A 337 26.35 10.85 3.85
C PRO A 337 25.84 9.44 3.57
N PHE A 338 25.52 9.15 2.31
CA PHE A 338 25.14 7.80 1.91
C PHE A 338 26.23 6.79 2.24
N SER A 339 25.82 5.69 2.87
CA SER A 339 26.64 4.54 3.24
C SER A 339 27.25 3.84 2.03
N GLN A 340 28.26 3.00 2.27
CA GLN A 340 28.82 2.19 1.18
C GLN A 340 27.83 1.09 0.77
N GLU A 341 27.07 0.55 1.72
CA GLU A 341 26.09 -0.50 1.48
C GLU A 341 24.98 -0.07 0.52
N ILE A 342 24.44 1.15 0.66
CA ILE A 342 23.43 1.64 -0.28
C ILE A 342 24.04 1.94 -1.66
N LYS A 343 25.30 2.40 -1.72
CA LYS A 343 26.00 2.63 -2.98
C LYS A 343 26.20 1.32 -3.74
N ASP A 344 26.70 0.28 -3.05
CA ASP A 344 26.96 -1.04 -3.64
C ASP A 344 25.66 -1.71 -4.08
N LEU A 345 24.54 -1.48 -3.38
CA LEU A 345 23.23 -2.00 -3.76
C LEU A 345 22.65 -1.30 -5.00
N ILE A 346 22.79 0.03 -5.09
CA ILE A 346 22.02 0.86 -6.03
C ILE A 346 22.83 1.26 -7.27
N LEU A 347 24.09 1.66 -7.12
CA LEU A 347 24.90 2.14 -8.25
C LEU A 347 25.00 1.12 -9.40
N PRO A 348 25.26 -0.18 -9.18
CA PRO A 348 25.34 -1.14 -10.28
C PRO A 348 24.05 -1.26 -11.09
N LYS A 349 22.89 -0.94 -10.48
CA LYS A 349 21.58 -0.99 -11.11
C LYS A 349 21.30 0.29 -11.89
N ILE A 350 21.29 1.43 -11.20
CA ILE A 350 20.83 2.69 -11.80
C ILE A 350 21.84 3.34 -12.77
N SER A 351 23.10 2.91 -12.73
CA SER A 351 24.12 3.34 -13.70
C SER A 351 24.14 2.49 -14.97
N ASP A 352 23.51 1.30 -14.97
CA ASP A 352 23.32 0.48 -16.15
C ASP A 352 22.12 0.99 -16.97
N PRO A 353 22.33 1.44 -18.23
CA PRO A 353 21.24 1.88 -19.08
C PRO A 353 20.20 0.80 -19.35
N ASN A 354 20.62 -0.49 -19.40
CA ASN A 354 19.70 -1.59 -19.67
C ASN A 354 18.73 -1.80 -18.51
N PHE A 355 19.23 -1.77 -17.28
CA PHE A 355 18.37 -1.81 -16.09
C PHE A 355 17.31 -0.69 -16.08
N VAL A 356 17.71 0.54 -16.40
CA VAL A 356 16.79 1.70 -16.44
C VAL A 356 15.75 1.53 -17.55
N LYS A 357 16.15 1.01 -18.71
CA LYS A 357 15.24 0.69 -19.82
C LYS A 357 14.24 -0.41 -19.42
N ASP A 358 14.71 -1.50 -18.82
CA ASP A 358 13.83 -2.57 -18.35
C ASP A 358 12.87 -2.07 -17.26
N LEU A 359 13.30 -1.12 -16.40
CA LEU A 359 12.42 -0.51 -15.41
C LEU A 359 11.31 0.32 -16.07
N GLU A 360 11.66 1.09 -17.10
CA GLU A 360 10.70 1.84 -17.91
C GLU A 360 9.69 0.91 -18.60
N GLU A 361 10.15 -0.19 -19.19
CA GLU A 361 9.28 -1.18 -19.84
C GLU A 361 8.30 -1.81 -18.84
N ASP A 362 8.77 -2.20 -17.66
CA ASP A 362 7.91 -2.74 -16.59
C ASP A 362 6.86 -1.72 -16.13
N LEU A 363 7.24 -0.45 -15.97
CA LEU A 363 6.32 0.64 -15.62
C LEU A 363 5.33 0.91 -16.76
N TYR A 364 5.75 0.81 -18.02
CA TYR A 364 4.87 0.94 -19.18
C TYR A 364 3.80 -0.15 -19.18
N GLU A 365 4.19 -1.40 -18.97
CA GLU A 365 3.28 -2.56 -18.87
C GLU A 365 2.27 -2.42 -17.72
N LEU A 366 2.69 -1.79 -16.62
CA LEU A 366 1.79 -1.48 -15.50
C LEU A 366 0.83 -0.34 -15.85
N PHE A 367 1.34 0.79 -16.35
CA PHE A 367 0.57 2.03 -16.51
C PHE A 367 -0.40 1.95 -17.69
N LYS A 368 -0.06 1.20 -18.75
CA LYS A 368 -0.95 0.99 -19.91
C LYS A 368 -2.25 0.24 -19.58
N LYS A 369 -2.36 -0.34 -18.38
CA LYS A 369 -3.59 -0.98 -17.89
C LYS A 369 -4.70 0.04 -17.59
N ASP A 370 -4.37 1.31 -17.42
CA ASP A 370 -5.38 2.36 -17.22
C ASP A 370 -6.13 2.67 -18.52
N PRO A 371 -7.48 2.71 -18.51
CA PRO A 371 -8.25 3.12 -19.67
C PRO A 371 -7.96 4.56 -20.16
N GLY A 372 -7.49 5.43 -19.27
CA GLY A 372 -7.09 6.81 -19.56
C GLY A 372 -5.57 6.97 -19.74
N PHE A 373 -4.84 5.88 -20.02
CA PHE A 373 -3.41 5.95 -20.28
C PHE A 373 -3.11 6.80 -21.52
N ASP A 374 -2.23 7.77 -21.36
CA ASP A 374 -1.70 8.58 -22.45
C ASP A 374 -0.19 8.36 -22.57
N ARG A 375 0.26 7.97 -23.77
CA ARG A 375 1.68 7.66 -24.02
C ARG A 375 2.56 8.90 -23.92
N GLY A 376 2.03 10.08 -24.28
CA GLY A 376 2.77 11.34 -24.15
C GLY A 376 3.02 11.72 -22.69
N GLN A 377 2.02 11.56 -21.83
CA GLN A 377 2.13 11.72 -20.39
C GLN A 377 3.13 10.73 -19.80
N PHE A 378 3.06 9.46 -20.18
CA PHE A 378 4.02 8.45 -19.72
C PHE A 378 5.47 8.83 -20.05
N HIS A 379 5.75 9.25 -21.29
CA HIS A 379 7.10 9.70 -21.67
C HIS A 379 7.60 10.87 -20.80
N LYS A 380 6.72 11.80 -20.41
CA LYS A 380 7.08 12.89 -19.50
C LYS A 380 7.38 12.38 -18.08
N GLN A 381 6.61 11.42 -17.55
CA GLN A 381 6.89 10.79 -16.26
C GLN A 381 8.27 10.13 -16.24
N ILE A 382 8.59 9.39 -17.31
CA ILE A 382 9.89 8.73 -17.47
C ILE A 382 11.02 9.75 -17.61
N ALA A 383 10.82 10.84 -18.34
CA ALA A 383 11.83 11.89 -18.48
C ALA A 383 12.20 12.54 -17.14
N VAL A 384 11.22 12.72 -16.25
CA VAL A 384 11.45 13.15 -14.87
C VAL A 384 12.20 12.07 -14.08
N MET A 385 11.74 10.82 -14.12
CA MET A 385 12.36 9.71 -13.39
C MET A 385 13.83 9.53 -13.78
N ARG A 386 14.16 9.62 -15.08
CA ARG A 386 15.55 9.55 -15.57
C ARG A 386 16.40 10.71 -15.07
N GLY A 387 15.84 11.90 -14.97
CA GLY A 387 16.50 13.05 -14.34
C GLY A 387 16.78 12.84 -12.85
N GLN A 388 15.85 12.23 -12.12
CA GLN A 388 16.07 11.83 -10.72
C GLN A 388 17.18 10.78 -10.62
N ILE A 389 17.15 9.75 -11.48
CA ILE A 389 18.19 8.71 -11.53
C ILE A 389 19.58 9.32 -11.81
N LEU A 390 19.66 10.29 -12.73
CA LEU A 390 20.91 10.98 -13.04
C LEU A 390 21.48 11.70 -11.81
N ASN A 391 20.68 12.51 -11.13
CA ASN A 391 21.10 13.22 -9.93
C ASN A 391 21.49 12.26 -8.80
N LEU A 392 20.70 11.22 -8.58
CA LEU A 392 20.97 10.20 -7.55
C LEU A 392 22.29 9.48 -7.83
N THR A 393 22.54 9.09 -9.09
CA THR A 393 23.79 8.44 -9.49
C THR A 393 24.99 9.32 -9.17
N GLN A 394 24.91 10.61 -9.49
CA GLN A 394 25.99 11.56 -9.19
C GLN A 394 26.17 11.74 -7.68
N ALA A 395 25.09 11.88 -6.92
CA ALA A 395 25.16 12.05 -5.47
C ALA A 395 25.76 10.84 -4.76
N LEU A 396 25.43 9.62 -5.20
CA LEU A 396 26.00 8.39 -4.66
C LEU A 396 27.49 8.27 -4.96
N LYS A 397 27.93 8.61 -6.18
CA LYS A 397 29.34 8.64 -6.58
C LYS A 397 30.15 9.65 -5.77
N ASP A 398 29.59 10.85 -5.55
CA ASP A 398 30.23 11.93 -4.80
C ASP A 398 30.20 11.72 -3.27
N GLY A 399 29.52 10.68 -2.77
CA GLY A 399 29.33 10.47 -1.34
C GLY A 399 28.54 11.58 -0.65
N LYS A 400 27.55 12.16 -1.34
CA LYS A 400 26.66 13.19 -0.79
C LYS A 400 25.69 12.60 0.24
N SER A 401 25.04 13.47 1.01
CA SER A 401 23.95 13.12 1.92
C SER A 401 22.58 13.28 1.22
N PRO A 402 21.50 12.68 1.77
CA PRO A 402 20.14 12.92 1.30
C PRO A 402 19.77 14.41 1.21
N LEU A 403 20.22 15.23 2.15
CA LEU A 403 19.99 16.68 2.14
C LEU A 403 20.68 17.36 0.94
N HIS A 404 21.93 17.00 0.65
CA HIS A 404 22.63 17.54 -0.52
C HIS A 404 22.00 17.05 -1.84
N LEU A 405 21.49 15.82 -1.88
CA LEU A 405 20.78 15.28 -3.05
C LEU A 405 19.53 16.09 -3.40
N VAL A 406 18.71 16.46 -2.41
CA VAL A 406 17.48 17.25 -2.67
C VAL A 406 17.76 18.72 -3.01
N GLN A 407 18.96 19.21 -2.70
CA GLN A 407 19.43 20.54 -3.09
C GLN A 407 19.97 20.58 -4.53
N MET A 408 20.21 19.43 -5.16
CA MET A 408 20.65 19.39 -6.55
C MET A 408 19.56 19.96 -7.48
N PRO A 409 19.93 20.74 -8.51
CA PRO A 409 18.98 21.28 -9.47
C PRO A 409 18.15 20.16 -10.12
N PRO A 410 16.82 20.32 -10.24
CA PRO A 410 15.98 19.34 -10.94
C PRO A 410 16.32 19.27 -12.43
N VAL A 411 16.59 18.06 -12.92
CA VAL A 411 16.91 17.77 -14.32
C VAL A 411 15.79 16.94 -14.95
N ILE A 412 15.54 17.14 -16.24
CA ILE A 412 14.70 16.27 -17.07
C ILE A 412 15.56 15.70 -18.19
N VAL A 413 15.44 14.40 -18.44
CA VAL A 413 16.20 13.69 -19.48
C VAL A 413 15.23 13.11 -20.51
N GLU A 414 15.13 13.76 -21.66
CA GLU A 414 14.26 13.33 -22.75
C GLU A 414 15.05 12.46 -23.73
N THR A 415 14.42 11.42 -24.28
CA THR A 415 14.96 10.72 -25.47
C THR A 415 14.57 11.53 -26.69
N ALA A 416 15.55 12.04 -27.42
CA ALA A 416 15.30 12.65 -28.73
C ALA A 416 14.83 11.55 -29.69
N ARG A 417 13.62 11.72 -30.24
CA ARG A 417 13.16 10.87 -31.33
C ARG A 417 13.98 11.20 -32.57
N SER A 418 15.02 10.41 -32.85
CA SER A 418 15.62 10.40 -34.18
C SER A 418 14.54 9.99 -35.19
N HIS A 419 14.24 10.87 -36.15
CA HIS A 419 13.41 10.53 -37.32
C HIS A 419 14.14 9.60 -38.31
N GLN A 420 15.38 9.19 -38.02
CA GLN A 420 16.16 8.26 -38.83
C GLN A 420 16.32 6.92 -38.13
N ARG A 421 16.18 5.84 -38.93
CA ARG A 421 16.37 4.42 -38.56
C ARG A 421 17.83 4.08 -38.20
N SER A 422 18.48 4.86 -37.34
CA SER A 422 19.79 4.54 -36.76
C SER A 422 19.64 4.28 -35.27
N ALA A 423 20.16 3.14 -34.81
CA ALA A 423 20.01 2.58 -33.47
C ALA A 423 20.75 3.34 -32.35
N SER A 424 20.96 4.66 -32.48
CA SER A 424 21.54 5.50 -31.43
C SER A 424 20.46 6.38 -30.82
N GLU A 425 19.96 6.00 -29.65
CA GLU A 425 19.11 6.86 -28.81
C GLU A 425 19.96 8.02 -28.31
N SER A 426 19.66 9.24 -28.76
CA SER A 426 20.26 10.46 -28.22
C SER A 426 19.43 10.98 -27.04
N TYR A 427 20.10 11.28 -25.93
CA TYR A 427 19.47 11.83 -24.73
C TYR A 427 19.71 13.34 -24.67
N THR A 428 18.66 14.12 -24.43
CA THR A 428 18.75 15.56 -24.21
C THR A 428 18.50 15.86 -22.74
N GLN A 429 19.51 16.44 -22.09
CA GLN A 429 19.40 16.91 -20.71
C GLN A 429 18.92 18.36 -20.69
N SER A 430 17.91 18.66 -19.89
CA SER A 430 17.43 20.02 -19.69
C SER A 430 17.29 20.33 -18.20
N PHE A 431 17.73 21.52 -17.80
CA PHE A 431 17.56 22.02 -16.44
C PHE A 431 16.29 22.86 -16.37
N GLN A 432 15.46 22.62 -15.35
CA GLN A 432 14.25 23.42 -15.17
C GLN A 432 14.61 24.77 -14.51
N SER A 433 14.95 25.77 -15.32
CA SER A 433 15.10 27.17 -14.87
C SER A 433 13.91 28.02 -15.29
N ARG A 434 12.71 27.78 -14.75
CA ARG A 434 11.63 28.77 -14.85
C ARG A 434 11.68 29.67 -13.63
N LYS A 435 12.07 30.94 -13.85
CA LYS A 435 11.89 32.00 -12.84
C LYS A 435 10.41 32.06 -12.44
N PRO A 436 10.08 32.29 -11.17
CA PRO A 436 8.68 32.40 -10.74
C PRO A 436 7.99 33.49 -11.57
N PHE A 437 6.74 33.23 -11.96
CA PHE A 437 5.92 34.11 -12.81
C PHE A 437 5.65 35.50 -12.18
N PHE A 438 6.10 35.72 -10.94
CA PHE A 438 6.04 36.98 -10.19
C PHE A 438 7.40 37.42 -9.64
N SER A 439 8.50 37.25 -10.38
CA SER A 439 9.70 38.08 -10.15
C SER A 439 9.69 39.25 -11.14
N TRP A 440 8.85 40.24 -10.85
CA TRP A 440 9.16 41.62 -11.19
C TRP A 440 9.84 42.22 -9.96
N TRP A 441 10.80 43.11 -10.25
CA TRP A 441 11.74 43.79 -9.35
C TRP A 441 13.01 43.00 -9.03
#